data_AF-A0A317YKX8-F1
#
_entry.id   AF-A0A317YKX8-F1
#
_cell.length_a   1.000
_cell.length_b   1.000
_cell.length_c   1.000
_cell.angle_alpha   90.00
_cell.angle_beta   90.00
_cell.angle_gamma   90.00
#
_symmetry.space_group_name_H-M   'P 1'
#
loop_
_entity.id
_entity.type
_entity.pdbx_description
1 polymer ?
#
loop_
_entity_poly.entity_id
_entity_poly.type
_entity_poly.pdbx_seq_one_letter_code
_entity_poly.pdbx_strand_id
1 'polypeptide(L)' 'MPELPELEHVKRGIEPYVINQKIEHVIFSDKVIEGKAQG' A
#
# COMPACT_ATOMS: atom_id res chain seq x y z
N MET A 1 7.07 -7.26 12.66
CA MET A 1 7.28 -7.27 11.19
C MET A 1 6.71 -8.57 10.68
N PRO A 2 5.89 -8.55 9.62
CA PRO A 2 5.39 -9.79 9.05
C PRO A 2 6.53 -10.62 8.45
N GLU A 3 6.39 -11.93 8.45
CA GLU A 3 7.38 -12.84 7.85
C GLU A 3 7.25 -12.90 6.33
N LEU A 4 8.31 -13.36 5.63
CA LEU A 4 8.31 -13.51 4.17
C LEU A 4 7.09 -14.30 3.63
N PRO A 5 6.67 -15.43 4.24
CA PRO A 5 5.49 -16.15 3.79
C PRO A 5 4.20 -15.31 3.85
N GLU A 6 4.07 -14.46 4.87
CA GLU A 6 2.90 -13.60 5.05
C GLU A 6 2.86 -12.50 3.98
N LEU A 7 4.02 -11.94 3.62
CA LEU A 7 4.14 -10.95 2.55
C LEU A 7 3.75 -11.53 1.18
N GLU A 8 4.23 -12.73 0.87
CA GLU A 8 3.91 -13.42 -0.39
C GLU A 8 2.42 -13.77 -0.49
N HIS A 9 1.80 -14.16 0.62
CA HIS A 9 0.36 -14.42 0.67
C HIS A 9 -0.45 -13.15 0.32
N VAL A 10 -0.11 -12.02 0.94
CA VAL A 10 -0.78 -10.73 0.67
C VAL A 10 -0.58 -10.31 -0.77
N LYS A 11 0.65 -10.38 -1.27
CA LYS A 11 0.99 -10.00 -2.66
C LYS A 11 0.16 -10.78 -3.68
N ARG A 12 0.15 -12.13 -3.57
CA ARG A 12 -0.65 -12.99 -4.46
C ARG A 12 -2.15 -12.72 -4.35
N GLY A 13 -2.63 -12.32 -3.17
CA GLY A 13 -4.03 -12.00 -2.93
C GLY A 13 -4.48 -10.72 -3.64
N ILE A 14 -3.62 -9.70 -3.75
CA ILE A 14 -3.98 -8.41 -4.35
C ILE A 14 -3.67 -8.32 -5.85
N GLU A 15 -2.61 -9.00 -6.31
CA GLU A 15 -2.14 -8.96 -7.71
C GLU A 15 -3.25 -9.10 -8.77
N PRO A 16 -4.16 -10.10 -8.72
CA PRO A 16 -5.18 -10.25 -9.76
C PRO A 16 -6.18 -9.08 -9.85
N TYR A 17 -6.29 -8.27 -8.81
CA TYR A 17 -7.24 -7.15 -8.74
C TYR A 17 -6.60 -5.80 -9.04
N VAL A 18 -5.28 -5.67 -8.92
CA VAL A 18 -4.58 -4.38 -9.06
C VAL A 18 -3.71 -4.30 -10.30
N ILE A 19 -3.30 -5.44 -10.87
CA ILE A 19 -2.50 -5.44 -12.10
C ILE A 19 -3.32 -4.88 -13.27
N ASN A 20 -2.68 -4.02 -14.08
CA ASN A 20 -3.28 -3.27 -15.18
C ASN A 20 -4.41 -2.30 -14.79
N GLN A 21 -4.61 -2.04 -13.50
CA GLN A 21 -5.54 -1.01 -13.05
C GLN A 21 -4.87 0.36 -13.04
N LYS A 22 -5.67 1.40 -13.29
CA LYS A 22 -5.28 2.80 -13.11
C LYS A 22 -5.70 3.26 -11.72
N ILE A 23 -4.76 3.87 -10.98
CA ILE A 23 -5.08 4.53 -9.71
C ILE A 23 -5.70 5.88 -10.04
N GLU A 24 -6.98 6.07 -9.69
CA GLU A 24 -7.67 7.36 -9.89
C GLU A 24 -7.45 8.33 -8.72
N HIS A 25 -7.47 7.82 -7.48
CA HIS A 25 -7.34 8.62 -6.27
C HIS A 25 -6.58 7.87 -5.18
N VAL A 26 -5.87 8.61 -4.32
CA VAL A 26 -5.15 8.08 -3.16
C VAL A 26 -5.47 8.94 -1.94
N ILE A 27 -5.67 8.31 -0.79
CA ILE A 27 -5.87 8.98 0.50
C ILE A 27 -4.73 8.55 1.41
N PHE A 28 -4.00 9.51 1.95
CA PHE A 28 -2.96 9.27 2.94
C PHE A 28 -3.51 9.48 4.34
N SER A 29 -2.93 8.78 5.32
CA SER A 29 -3.26 9.02 6.72
C SER A 29 -2.66 10.33 7.22
N ASP A 30 -3.28 10.90 8.26
CA ASP A 30 -2.84 12.18 8.84
C ASP A 30 -1.38 12.15 9.25
N LYS A 31 -0.91 11.03 9.83
CA LYS A 31 0.50 10.84 10.21
C LYS A 31 1.49 11.00 9.05
N VAL A 32 1.12 10.56 7.85
CA VAL A 32 1.97 10.70 6.66
C VAL A 32 1.98 12.16 6.17
N ILE A 33 0.83 12.82 6.23
CA ILE A 33 0.67 14.23 5.86
C ILE A 33 1.47 15.12 6.84
N GLU A 34 1.32 14.87 8.14
CA GLU A 34 2.05 15.55 9.22
C GLU A 34 3.56 15.34 9.10
N GLY A 35 4.01 14.10 8.89
CA GLY A 35 5.43 13.78 8.70
C GLY A 35 6.03 14.48 7.48
N LYS A 36 5.27 14.64 6.38
CA LYS A 36 5.69 15.41 5.20
C LYS A 36 5.77 16.91 5.47
N ALA A 37 4.88 17.46 6.31
CA ALA A 37 4.86 18.89 6.62
C ALA A 37 6.00 19.31 7.58
N GLN A 38 6.54 18.36 8.35
CA GLN A 38 7.62 18.58 9.31
C GLN A 38 9.03 18.35 8.74
N GLY A 39 9.15 18.04 7.44
CA GLY A 39 10.41 17.73 6.74
C GLY A 39 10.83 18.80 5.73
#